data_AF-A0A812XND3-F1
#
_entry.id   AF-A0A812XND3-F1
#
_cell.length_a   1.000
_cell.length_b   1.000
_cell.length_c   1.000
_cell.angle_alpha   90.00
_cell.angle_beta   90.00
_cell.angle_gamma   90.00
#
_symmetry.space_group_name_H-M   'P 1'
#
loop_
_entity.id
_entity.type
_entity.pdbx_description
1 polymer ?
#
loop_
_entity_poly.entity_id
_entity_poly.type
_entity_poly.pdbx_seq_one_letter_code
_entity_poly.pdbx_strand_id
1 'polypeptide(L)'
;MTGGPLWEVIGGSGGGGILVREGEKLSSAELPLRLANGSVIRQKELKGERLHFELVGGTGPDAGWVSLKVKGRELLRAVPTEGLPWWLNPSRVKGTILFLSIPWKGHIVHLRRIGLWFVGRPGFNVHFACFPEDEAELKKLGFTVHVTEGDERVTSEFFQLMEDGFREVARSPGDTEQEEGGSSMFSFALRGMAQFVDKAQDPLASYFSFCLRTLCAVKPDVVVCDNFCSTTALIPAWCHAEGASFIPVQSPGIPEDHSHFKEGKGKSSDPSKELPPEVMAKATGLPVEVIKALNEGKDPSQLPQANSQNMTLFGLTATIQAIPPEFIGMMTGPLAKKLKLPIKVANSMLKNLPNATYLAELYPSTRSVVGQQENRERSLFTSPLLPLPVPLENGELQRDRETFKATLSTVDEDLLQWLFSEEEKGPVVYVAFGSIVRPNQDLLRKLAEALDGGGEWRVLW
;
A
#
# COMPACT_ATOMS: atom_id res chain seq x y z
N MET A 1 -12.66 31.28 -12.24
CA MET A 1 -14.02 30.97 -11.74
C MET A 1 -14.03 31.19 -10.24
N THR A 2 -14.59 32.31 -9.80
CA THR A 2 -14.61 32.75 -8.40
C THR A 2 -15.74 32.01 -7.67
N GLY A 3 -15.44 30.82 -7.15
CA GLY A 3 -16.35 30.09 -6.28
C GLY A 3 -16.59 30.87 -4.97
N GLY A 4 -17.80 30.81 -4.42
CA GLY A 4 -18.18 31.52 -3.19
C GLY A 4 -17.34 31.13 -1.95
N PRO A 5 -17.60 31.77 -0.79
CA PRO A 5 -16.85 31.53 0.45
C PRO A 5 -16.79 30.04 0.83
N LEU A 6 -15.67 29.62 1.42
CA LEU A 6 -15.50 28.28 1.96
C LEU A 6 -15.87 28.24 3.44
N TRP A 7 -16.48 27.14 3.85
CA TRP A 7 -16.89 26.88 5.22
C TRP A 7 -16.39 25.51 5.64
N GLU A 8 -15.86 25.41 6.85
CA GLU A 8 -15.50 24.16 7.50
C GLU A 8 -16.61 23.78 8.47
N VAL A 9 -16.95 22.50 8.47
CA VAL A 9 -17.91 21.93 9.42
C VAL A 9 -17.22 21.71 10.76
N ILE A 10 -17.58 22.53 11.75
CA ILE A 10 -17.03 22.47 13.10
C ILE A 10 -18.02 21.90 14.12
N GLY A 11 -19.30 21.78 13.76
CA GLY A 11 -20.34 21.18 14.61
C GLY A 11 -20.68 19.73 14.24
N GLY A 12 -21.65 19.15 14.96
CA GLY A 12 -22.19 17.82 14.65
C GLY A 12 -21.27 16.64 14.97
N SER A 13 -20.15 16.88 15.64
CA SER A 13 -19.15 15.87 16.05
C SER A 13 -19.78 14.67 16.78
N GLY A 14 -20.62 14.90 17.79
CA GLY A 14 -21.29 13.83 18.55
C GLY A 14 -22.42 13.09 17.83
N GLY A 15 -22.71 13.41 16.56
CA GLY A 15 -23.78 12.80 15.77
C GLY A 15 -23.36 12.43 14.35
N GLY A 16 -22.06 12.18 14.13
CA GLY A 16 -21.52 11.77 12.83
C GLY A 16 -21.52 12.87 11.76
N GLY A 17 -21.71 14.13 12.14
CA GLY A 17 -21.81 15.28 11.24
C GLY A 17 -23.07 16.11 11.44
N ILE A 18 -23.17 17.18 10.66
CA ILE A 18 -24.33 18.08 10.67
C ILE A 18 -25.40 17.58 9.70
N LEU A 19 -26.65 17.78 10.11
CA LEU A 19 -27.81 17.36 9.32
C LEU A 19 -27.91 18.17 8.03
N VAL A 20 -28.00 17.47 6.90
CA VAL A 20 -28.23 18.07 5.58
C VAL A 20 -29.68 17.87 5.17
N ARG A 21 -30.30 18.93 4.65
CA ARG A 21 -31.66 18.88 4.09
C ARG A 21 -31.63 19.11 2.59
N GLU A 22 -32.59 18.52 1.88
CA GLU A 22 -32.77 18.72 0.43
C GLU A 22 -33.14 20.17 0.09
N GLY A 23 -33.81 20.87 1.01
CA GLY A 23 -34.29 22.23 0.80
C GLY A 23 -33.97 23.19 1.95
N GLU A 24 -34.14 24.48 1.65
CA GLU A 24 -33.85 25.60 2.56
C GLU A 24 -34.61 25.47 3.89
N LYS A 25 -35.87 25.04 3.86
CA LYS A 25 -36.76 25.02 5.02
C LYS A 25 -36.34 23.95 6.04
N LEU A 26 -36.55 24.23 7.32
CA LEU A 26 -36.33 23.23 8.39
C LEU A 26 -37.27 22.03 8.30
N SER A 27 -38.39 22.15 7.59
CA SER A 27 -39.33 21.07 7.32
C SER A 27 -39.00 20.26 6.05
N SER A 28 -37.95 20.62 5.31
CA SER A 28 -37.54 19.88 4.12
C SER A 28 -36.97 18.52 4.51
N ALA A 29 -37.09 17.54 3.60
CA ALA A 29 -36.59 16.19 3.80
C ALA A 29 -35.10 16.20 4.18
N GLU A 30 -34.76 15.32 5.11
CA GLU A 30 -33.39 15.07 5.54
C GLU A 30 -32.72 14.15 4.53
N LEU A 31 -31.50 14.49 4.13
CA LEU A 31 -30.73 13.58 3.29
C LEU A 31 -30.23 12.38 4.13
N PRO A 32 -30.08 11.20 3.51
CA PRO A 32 -29.61 10.00 4.23
C PRO A 32 -28.22 10.17 4.84
N LEU A 33 -27.35 10.93 4.17
CA LEU A 33 -25.98 11.20 4.62
C LEU A 33 -25.90 12.54 5.33
N ARG A 34 -25.15 12.56 6.45
CA ARG A 34 -24.78 13.78 7.16
C ARG A 34 -23.48 14.35 6.59
N LEU A 35 -23.32 15.65 6.74
CA LEU A 35 -22.07 16.32 6.37
C LEU A 35 -21.11 16.24 7.55
N ALA A 36 -20.05 15.45 7.42
CA ALA A 36 -19.12 15.13 8.50
C ALA A 36 -18.38 16.37 9.03
N ASN A 37 -17.98 16.33 10.31
CA ASN A 37 -17.08 17.32 10.89
C ASN A 37 -15.72 17.33 10.15
N GLY A 38 -15.13 18.51 9.98
CA GLY A 38 -13.93 18.72 9.17
C GLY A 38 -14.15 18.74 7.66
N SER A 39 -15.36 18.41 7.19
CA SER A 39 -15.71 18.62 5.78
C SER A 39 -15.68 20.09 5.43
N VAL A 40 -15.16 20.40 4.25
CA VAL A 40 -15.12 21.75 3.70
C VAL A 40 -16.08 21.85 2.54
N ILE A 41 -16.92 22.87 2.62
CA ILE A 41 -18.01 23.12 1.69
C ILE A 41 -17.89 24.51 1.11
N ARG A 42 -18.40 24.70 -0.10
CA ARG A 42 -18.47 25.99 -0.76
C ARG A 42 -19.88 26.53 -0.70
N GLN A 43 -20.01 27.77 -0.26
CA GLN A 43 -21.26 28.50 -0.26
C GLN A 43 -21.75 28.73 -1.70
N LYS A 44 -22.92 28.20 -2.01
CA LYS A 44 -23.69 28.54 -3.21
C LYS A 44 -24.65 29.69 -2.93
N GLU A 45 -25.37 29.61 -1.82
CA GLU A 45 -26.38 30.58 -1.43
C GLU A 45 -26.49 30.64 0.10
N LEU A 46 -26.70 31.82 0.66
CA LEU A 46 -26.95 32.00 2.09
C LEU A 46 -28.26 32.78 2.28
N LYS A 47 -29.23 32.17 2.95
CA LYS A 47 -30.52 32.78 3.28
C LYS A 47 -30.73 32.78 4.79
N GLY A 48 -30.54 33.94 5.40
CA GLY A 48 -30.50 34.07 6.85
C GLY A 48 -29.41 33.19 7.44
N GLU A 49 -29.81 32.12 8.13
CA GLU A 49 -28.89 31.17 8.77
C GLU A 49 -28.81 29.82 8.05
N ARG A 50 -29.37 29.72 6.84
CA ARG A 50 -29.41 28.52 6.02
C ARG A 50 -28.45 28.65 4.85
N LEU A 51 -27.47 27.76 4.79
CA LEU A 51 -26.43 27.74 3.78
C LEU A 51 -26.71 26.61 2.79
N HIS A 52 -26.92 26.96 1.53
CA HIS A 52 -26.85 26.03 0.41
C HIS A 52 -25.39 25.85 0.02
N PHE A 53 -24.94 24.61 -0.05
CA PHE A 53 -23.55 24.30 -0.26
C PHE A 53 -23.33 23.27 -1.38
N GLU A 54 -22.10 23.23 -1.87
CA GLU A 54 -21.51 22.08 -2.55
C GLU A 54 -20.31 21.58 -1.75
N LEU A 55 -20.12 20.26 -1.69
CA LEU A 55 -18.99 19.65 -1.01
C LEU A 55 -17.70 19.93 -1.80
N VAL A 56 -16.65 20.36 -1.12
CA VAL A 56 -15.32 20.59 -1.72
C VAL A 56 -14.34 19.50 -1.30
N GLY A 57 -14.43 19.04 -0.06
CA GLY A 57 -13.64 17.92 0.43
C GLY A 57 -14.14 17.45 1.79
N GLY A 58 -13.96 16.17 2.08
CA GLY A 58 -14.50 15.51 3.28
C GLY A 58 -15.56 14.49 2.92
N THR A 59 -16.46 14.21 3.87
CA THR A 59 -17.49 13.17 3.75
C THR A 59 -18.88 13.80 3.93
N GLY A 60 -19.81 13.47 3.05
CA GLY A 60 -21.21 13.90 3.13
C GLY A 60 -21.86 13.97 1.75
N PRO A 61 -23.11 14.46 1.65
CA PRO A 61 -23.74 14.74 0.36
C PRO A 61 -22.96 15.76 -0.47
N ASP A 62 -22.98 15.60 -1.80
CA ASP A 62 -22.32 16.52 -2.74
C ASP A 62 -22.89 17.95 -2.69
N ALA A 63 -24.17 18.09 -2.28
CA ALA A 63 -24.83 19.37 -2.08
C ALA A 63 -25.99 19.24 -1.09
N GLY A 64 -26.44 20.39 -0.58
CA GLY A 64 -27.65 20.47 0.24
C GLY A 64 -27.72 21.72 1.10
N TRP A 65 -28.65 21.73 2.04
CA TRP A 65 -28.90 22.86 2.93
C TRP A 65 -28.60 22.52 4.39
N VAL A 66 -27.74 23.33 5.00
CA VAL A 66 -27.33 23.22 6.41
C VAL A 66 -27.59 24.52 7.16
N SER A 67 -27.68 24.45 8.49
CA SER A 67 -27.73 25.66 9.32
C SER A 67 -26.32 26.10 9.68
N LEU A 68 -26.07 27.42 9.74
CA LEU A 68 -24.82 27.96 10.26
C LEU A 68 -24.67 27.70 11.77
N LYS A 69 -25.78 27.65 12.50
CA LYS A 69 -25.82 27.38 13.95
C LYS A 69 -27.10 26.66 14.37
N VAL A 70 -27.05 25.95 15.49
CA VAL A 70 -28.20 25.30 16.13
C VAL A 70 -28.15 25.53 17.63
N LYS A 71 -29.25 26.04 18.21
CA LYS A 71 -29.35 26.37 19.64
C LYS A 71 -28.18 27.24 20.14
N GLY A 72 -27.76 28.21 19.33
CA GLY A 72 -26.64 29.11 19.62
C GLY A 72 -25.24 28.54 19.43
N ARG A 73 -25.09 27.24 19.10
CA ARG A 73 -23.79 26.63 18.78
C ARG A 73 -23.50 26.74 17.30
N GLU A 74 -22.32 27.22 16.94
CA GLU A 74 -21.86 27.27 15.56
C GLU A 74 -21.66 25.85 15.00
N LEU A 75 -22.14 25.64 13.78
CA LEU A 75 -21.95 24.40 13.03
C LEU A 75 -20.92 24.55 11.93
N LEU A 76 -20.75 25.77 11.43
CA LEU A 76 -19.86 26.11 10.32
C LEU A 76 -18.98 27.29 10.69
N ARG A 77 -17.72 27.22 10.30
CA ARG A 77 -16.75 28.31 10.42
C ARG A 77 -16.27 28.72 9.04
N ALA A 78 -16.29 30.02 8.74
CA ALA A 78 -15.73 30.51 7.49
C ALA A 78 -14.21 30.24 7.46
N VAL A 79 -13.73 29.70 6.34
CA VAL A 79 -12.30 29.40 6.16
C VAL A 79 -11.63 30.56 5.44
N PRO A 80 -10.63 31.24 6.05
CA PRO A 80 -9.90 32.30 5.38
C PRO A 80 -9.11 31.74 4.20
N THR A 81 -9.11 32.44 3.06
CA THR A 81 -8.36 32.05 1.86
C THR A 81 -6.85 31.89 2.11
N GLU A 82 -6.30 32.65 3.05
CA GLU A 82 -4.87 32.61 3.43
C GLU A 82 -4.54 31.51 4.45
N GLY A 83 -5.55 30.97 5.15
CA GLY A 83 -5.42 29.98 6.21
C GLY A 83 -6.01 28.61 5.87
N LEU A 84 -6.38 28.38 4.59
CA LEU A 84 -6.85 27.07 4.14
C LEU A 84 -5.81 26.00 4.52
N PRO A 85 -6.23 24.86 5.09
CA PRO A 85 -5.37 23.70 5.20
C PRO A 85 -4.69 23.45 3.85
N TRP A 86 -3.39 23.11 3.86
CA TRP A 86 -2.58 23.12 2.64
C TRP A 86 -3.17 22.27 1.49
N TRP A 87 -3.93 21.23 1.82
CA TRP A 87 -4.63 20.35 0.87
C TRP A 87 -5.92 20.93 0.26
N LEU A 88 -6.41 22.06 0.76
CA LEU A 88 -7.57 22.81 0.24
C LEU A 88 -7.18 24.12 -0.43
N ASN A 89 -5.89 24.42 -0.46
CA ASN A 89 -5.38 25.53 -1.22
C ASN A 89 -4.94 25.03 -2.61
N PRO A 90 -5.81 25.09 -3.65
CA PRO A 90 -5.47 24.62 -4.99
C PRO A 90 -4.35 25.43 -5.66
N SER A 91 -3.90 26.53 -5.05
CA SER A 91 -2.73 27.28 -5.48
C SER A 91 -1.41 26.76 -4.88
N ARG A 92 -1.44 25.93 -3.84
CA ARG A 92 -0.24 25.49 -3.11
C ARG A 92 0.25 24.08 -3.43
N VAL A 93 -0.63 23.13 -3.75
CA VAL A 93 -0.21 21.78 -4.14
C VAL A 93 -1.05 21.31 -5.31
N LYS A 94 -0.41 21.21 -6.47
CA LYS A 94 -0.92 20.46 -7.61
C LYS A 94 0.10 19.38 -7.93
N GLY A 95 -0.37 18.18 -8.23
CA GLY A 95 0.54 17.13 -8.63
C GLY A 95 -0.17 15.85 -9.05
N THR A 96 0.55 15.09 -9.85
CA THR A 96 0.19 13.75 -10.27
C THR A 96 0.81 12.75 -9.30
N ILE A 97 -0.03 11.96 -8.63
CA ILE A 97 0.40 10.91 -7.72
C ILE A 97 0.15 9.57 -8.39
N LEU A 98 1.16 8.72 -8.47
CA LEU A 98 1.04 7.36 -8.99
C LEU A 98 1.22 6.35 -7.85
N PHE A 99 0.21 5.50 -7.68
CA PHE A 99 0.25 4.35 -6.80
C PHE A 99 0.70 3.10 -7.57
N LEU A 100 1.68 2.34 -7.05
CA LEU A 100 2.14 1.07 -7.64
C LEU A 100 2.00 -0.08 -6.62
N SER A 101 1.14 -1.06 -6.90
CA SER A 101 0.97 -2.24 -6.04
C SER A 101 1.58 -3.51 -6.65
N ILE A 102 1.87 -4.48 -5.80
CA ILE A 102 2.03 -5.90 -6.18
C ILE A 102 0.65 -6.60 -6.12
N PRO A 103 0.43 -7.72 -6.81
CA PRO A 103 -0.87 -8.41 -6.86
C PRO A 103 -1.12 -9.26 -5.60
N TRP A 104 -0.87 -8.69 -4.42
CA TRP A 104 -1.22 -9.31 -3.14
C TRP A 104 -2.34 -8.52 -2.49
N LYS A 105 -3.41 -9.22 -2.11
CA LYS A 105 -4.62 -8.60 -1.55
C LYS A 105 -4.34 -7.70 -0.34
N GLY A 106 -3.38 -8.06 0.51
CA GLY A 106 -3.01 -7.24 1.66
C GLY A 106 -2.32 -5.92 1.29
N HIS A 107 -1.51 -5.92 0.22
CA HIS A 107 -0.63 -4.81 -0.14
C HIS A 107 -1.41 -3.68 -0.84
N ILE A 108 -2.32 -4.05 -1.75
CA ILE A 108 -3.14 -3.08 -2.46
C ILE A 108 -4.05 -2.29 -1.51
N VAL A 109 -4.52 -2.91 -0.42
CA VAL A 109 -5.42 -2.28 0.55
C VAL A 109 -4.80 -1.01 1.15
N HIS A 110 -3.53 -1.03 1.53
CA HIS A 110 -2.85 0.13 2.12
C HIS A 110 -2.69 1.26 1.11
N LEU A 111 -2.21 0.95 -0.09
CA LEU A 111 -2.03 1.93 -1.16
C LEU A 111 -3.35 2.55 -1.59
N ARG A 112 -4.40 1.74 -1.75
CA ARG A 112 -5.77 2.20 -2.06
C ARG A 112 -6.28 3.15 -0.99
N ARG A 113 -6.11 2.81 0.28
CA ARG A 113 -6.54 3.65 1.41
C ARG A 113 -5.81 4.99 1.41
N ILE A 114 -4.50 5.01 1.18
CA ILE A 114 -3.74 6.27 1.05
C ILE A 114 -4.25 7.06 -0.16
N GLY A 115 -4.44 6.41 -1.31
CA GLY A 115 -4.91 7.06 -2.53
C GLY A 115 -6.27 7.73 -2.39
N LEU A 116 -7.21 7.13 -1.65
CA LEU A 116 -8.53 7.69 -1.38
C LEU A 116 -8.48 9.04 -0.65
N TRP A 117 -7.38 9.37 0.02
CA TRP A 117 -7.20 10.71 0.57
C TRP A 117 -7.07 11.79 -0.49
N PHE A 118 -6.64 11.44 -1.71
CA PHE A 118 -6.35 12.42 -2.76
C PHE A 118 -7.41 12.41 -3.86
N VAL A 119 -8.12 11.29 -4.05
CA VAL A 119 -9.13 11.17 -5.10
C VAL A 119 -10.24 12.22 -4.90
N GLY A 120 -10.63 12.87 -6.00
CA GLY A 120 -11.65 13.93 -6.01
C GLY A 120 -11.19 15.26 -5.42
N ARG A 121 -10.00 15.34 -4.82
CA ARG A 121 -9.50 16.60 -4.26
C ARG A 121 -8.96 17.52 -5.37
N PRO A 122 -9.37 18.81 -5.38
CA PRO A 122 -8.87 19.77 -6.37
C PRO A 122 -7.34 19.86 -6.36
N GLY A 123 -6.73 19.73 -7.54
CA GLY A 123 -5.28 19.86 -7.73
C GLY A 123 -4.51 18.53 -7.76
N PHE A 124 -5.12 17.41 -7.37
CA PHE A 124 -4.48 16.10 -7.45
C PHE A 124 -5.00 15.29 -8.63
N ASN A 125 -4.07 14.77 -9.44
CA ASN A 125 -4.36 13.75 -10.44
C ASN A 125 -3.89 12.41 -9.87
N VAL A 126 -4.84 11.55 -9.48
CA VAL A 126 -4.52 10.32 -8.76
C VAL A 126 -4.59 9.12 -9.70
N HIS A 127 -3.43 8.54 -9.95
CA HIS A 127 -3.24 7.39 -10.83
C HIS A 127 -2.95 6.14 -9.99
N PHE A 128 -3.46 4.99 -10.44
CA PHE A 128 -3.21 3.72 -9.78
C PHE A 128 -2.81 2.67 -10.82
N ALA A 129 -1.64 2.07 -10.66
CA ALA A 129 -1.19 0.94 -11.46
C ALA A 129 -1.54 -0.37 -10.72
N CYS A 130 -2.40 -1.18 -11.30
CA CYS A 130 -2.91 -2.41 -10.68
C CYS A 130 -3.02 -3.56 -11.69
N PHE A 131 -3.49 -4.70 -11.19
CA PHE A 131 -3.81 -5.88 -11.97
C PHE A 131 -5.30 -5.86 -12.37
N PRO A 132 -5.72 -6.63 -13.39
CA PRO A 132 -7.08 -6.57 -13.93
C PRO A 132 -8.16 -6.83 -12.89
N GLU A 133 -7.90 -7.72 -11.92
CA GLU A 133 -8.87 -8.04 -10.86
C GLU A 133 -9.30 -6.83 -10.02
N ASP A 134 -8.44 -5.81 -9.90
CA ASP A 134 -8.70 -4.63 -9.06
C ASP A 134 -9.24 -3.42 -9.85
N GLU A 135 -9.24 -3.49 -11.19
CA GLU A 135 -9.54 -2.34 -12.06
C GLU A 135 -10.94 -1.76 -11.80
N ALA A 136 -11.94 -2.62 -11.79
CA ALA A 136 -13.34 -2.20 -11.68
C ALA A 136 -13.61 -1.51 -10.33
N GLU A 137 -13.06 -2.04 -9.23
CA GLU A 137 -13.20 -1.44 -7.90
C GLU A 137 -12.49 -0.08 -7.84
N LEU A 138 -11.23 0.00 -8.31
CA LEU A 138 -10.46 1.24 -8.27
C LEU A 138 -11.08 2.34 -9.16
N LYS A 139 -11.60 2.00 -10.34
CA LYS A 139 -12.33 2.97 -11.17
C LYS A 139 -13.58 3.49 -10.48
N LYS A 140 -14.35 2.61 -9.81
CA LYS A 140 -15.53 3.01 -9.02
C LYS A 140 -15.17 3.98 -7.90
N LEU A 141 -13.99 3.84 -7.32
CA LEU A 141 -13.47 4.71 -6.27
C LEU A 141 -12.91 6.04 -6.79
N GLY A 142 -12.88 6.28 -8.11
CA GLY A 142 -12.48 7.55 -8.73
C GLY A 142 -11.00 7.65 -9.12
N PHE A 143 -10.25 6.55 -9.12
CA PHE A 143 -8.85 6.54 -9.59
C PHE A 143 -8.76 6.55 -11.12
N THR A 144 -7.70 7.17 -11.66
CA THR A 144 -7.27 6.91 -13.03
C THR A 144 -6.43 5.64 -13.05
N VAL A 145 -7.00 4.54 -13.54
CA VAL A 145 -6.38 3.21 -13.44
C VAL A 145 -5.56 2.84 -14.67
N HIS A 146 -4.38 2.27 -14.43
CA HIS A 146 -3.48 1.69 -15.42
C HIS A 146 -3.38 0.21 -15.12
N VAL A 147 -3.86 -0.62 -16.02
CA VAL A 147 -3.83 -2.07 -15.84
C VAL A 147 -2.58 -2.63 -16.51
N THR A 148 -2.01 -3.67 -15.93
CA THR A 148 -1.02 -4.48 -16.61
C THR A 148 -1.54 -4.91 -18.00
N GLU A 149 -0.66 -5.00 -19.00
CA GLU A 149 -1.01 -5.48 -20.35
C GLU A 149 0.00 -6.56 -20.75
N GLY A 150 -0.48 -7.77 -21.09
CA GLY A 150 0.33 -8.85 -21.67
C GLY A 150 0.44 -10.10 -20.80
N ASP A 151 1.67 -10.47 -20.39
CA ASP A 151 1.97 -11.68 -19.57
C ASP A 151 1.55 -11.52 -18.10
N GLU A 152 0.38 -10.94 -17.87
CA GLU A 152 -0.20 -10.67 -16.57
C GLU A 152 -0.37 -11.96 -15.79
N ARG A 153 -0.79 -13.01 -16.50
CA ARG A 153 -0.90 -14.37 -15.97
C ARG A 153 0.43 -14.87 -15.38
N VAL A 154 1.55 -14.61 -16.04
CA VAL A 154 2.88 -15.05 -15.56
C VAL A 154 3.26 -14.32 -14.27
N THR A 155 2.99 -13.01 -14.24
CA THR A 155 3.28 -12.18 -13.07
C THR A 155 2.39 -12.58 -11.90
N SER A 156 1.07 -12.71 -12.12
CA SER A 156 0.12 -13.14 -11.11
C SER A 156 0.38 -14.57 -10.63
N GLU A 157 0.71 -15.52 -11.52
CA GLU A 157 1.12 -16.88 -11.14
C GLU A 157 2.38 -16.87 -10.27
N PHE A 158 3.38 -16.05 -10.61
CA PHE A 158 4.59 -15.91 -9.80
C PHE A 158 4.29 -15.36 -8.40
N PHE A 159 3.53 -14.27 -8.31
CA PHE A 159 3.17 -13.69 -7.02
C PHE A 159 2.21 -14.58 -6.22
N GLN A 160 1.35 -15.37 -6.87
CA GLN A 160 0.52 -16.35 -6.19
C GLN A 160 1.36 -17.49 -5.62
N LEU A 161 2.34 -17.99 -6.40
CA LEU A 161 3.31 -18.97 -5.93
C LEU A 161 4.05 -18.44 -4.70
N MET A 162 4.55 -17.21 -4.77
CA MET A 162 5.17 -16.52 -3.63
C MET A 162 4.25 -16.48 -2.41
N GLU A 163 3.01 -16.02 -2.58
CA GLU A 163 2.01 -15.96 -1.52
C GLU A 163 1.76 -17.33 -0.87
N ASP A 164 1.70 -18.40 -1.67
CA ASP A 164 1.51 -19.75 -1.17
C ASP A 164 2.75 -20.26 -0.42
N GLY A 165 3.96 -19.91 -0.87
CA GLY A 165 5.19 -20.17 -0.13
C GLY A 165 5.24 -19.46 1.22
N PHE A 166 4.82 -18.20 1.27
CA PHE A 166 4.68 -17.47 2.53
C PHE A 166 3.73 -18.16 3.49
N ARG A 167 2.58 -18.60 2.97
CA ARG A 167 1.59 -19.34 3.76
C ARG A 167 2.14 -20.66 4.26
N GLU A 168 3.02 -21.33 3.52
CA GLU A 168 3.66 -22.58 3.93
C GLU A 168 4.68 -22.35 5.05
N VAL A 169 5.60 -21.40 4.88
CA VAL A 169 6.59 -21.03 5.92
C VAL A 169 5.90 -20.61 7.22
N ALA A 170 4.80 -19.87 7.13
CA ALA A 170 4.03 -19.44 8.29
C ALA A 170 3.33 -20.60 9.05
N ARG A 171 3.09 -21.76 8.43
CA ARG A 171 2.41 -22.90 9.06
C ARG A 171 3.29 -23.75 9.96
N SER A 172 4.61 -23.73 9.75
CA SER A 172 5.54 -24.61 10.47
C SER A 172 6.68 -23.86 11.15
N PRO A 173 6.41 -22.97 12.14
CA PRO A 173 7.46 -22.20 12.80
C PRO A 173 8.43 -23.04 13.65
N GLY A 174 8.15 -24.33 13.90
CA GLY A 174 8.92 -25.16 14.84
C GLY A 174 9.13 -26.64 14.48
N ASP A 175 8.48 -27.17 13.44
CA ASP A 175 8.55 -28.60 13.08
C ASP A 175 9.43 -28.87 11.84
N THR A 176 10.04 -27.84 11.26
CA THR A 176 11.15 -28.07 10.33
C THR A 176 12.38 -28.37 11.16
N GLU A 177 12.53 -29.65 11.56
CA GLU A 177 13.88 -30.18 11.70
C GLU A 177 14.66 -29.75 10.46
N GLN A 178 15.82 -29.16 10.73
CA GLN A 178 16.72 -28.54 9.79
C GLN A 178 17.21 -29.55 8.73
N GLU A 179 16.35 -29.94 7.79
CA GLU A 179 16.81 -30.44 6.51
C GLU A 179 17.56 -29.29 5.85
N GLU A 180 18.89 -29.41 5.87
CA GLU A 180 19.93 -28.52 5.35
C GLU A 180 19.47 -27.66 4.15
N GLY A 181 18.92 -26.47 4.42
CA GLY A 181 18.52 -25.50 3.40
C GLY A 181 17.44 -24.55 3.87
N GLY A 182 17.82 -23.48 4.57
CA GLY A 182 16.92 -22.50 5.20
C GLY A 182 15.72 -22.06 4.34
N SER A 183 14.53 -22.09 4.94
CA SER A 183 13.24 -21.66 4.38
C SER A 183 13.06 -20.14 4.45
N SER A 184 14.07 -19.38 4.02
CA SER A 184 13.96 -17.93 3.93
C SER A 184 12.96 -17.53 2.83
N MET A 185 12.22 -16.43 3.05
CA MET A 185 11.36 -15.78 2.04
C MET A 185 12.05 -15.68 0.67
N PHE A 186 13.33 -15.34 0.71
CA PHE A 186 14.17 -15.17 -0.45
C PHE A 186 14.48 -16.48 -1.17
N SER A 187 14.71 -17.58 -0.44
CA SER A 187 14.98 -18.88 -1.05
C SER A 187 13.75 -19.41 -1.80
N PHE A 188 12.55 -19.19 -1.26
CA PHE A 188 11.30 -19.49 -1.95
C PHE A 188 11.13 -18.65 -3.22
N ALA A 189 11.45 -17.35 -3.16
CA ALA A 189 11.43 -16.47 -4.32
C ALA A 189 12.32 -16.96 -5.47
N LEU A 190 13.54 -17.37 -5.15
CA LEU A 190 14.48 -17.84 -6.13
C LEU A 190 14.08 -19.19 -6.74
N ARG A 191 13.53 -20.10 -5.93
CA ARG A 191 12.95 -21.36 -6.45
C ARG A 191 11.78 -21.08 -7.37
N GLY A 192 10.89 -20.16 -6.99
CA GLY A 192 9.79 -19.71 -7.84
C GLY A 192 10.30 -19.14 -9.16
N MET A 193 11.23 -18.19 -9.12
CA MET A 193 11.85 -17.61 -10.32
C MET A 193 12.47 -18.68 -11.22
N ALA A 194 13.18 -19.66 -10.66
CA ALA A 194 13.79 -20.75 -11.41
C ALA A 194 12.75 -21.58 -12.19
N GLN A 195 11.53 -21.78 -11.67
CA GLN A 195 10.46 -22.49 -12.37
C GLN A 195 9.93 -21.71 -13.60
N PHE A 196 9.93 -20.38 -13.56
CA PHE A 196 9.50 -19.56 -14.70
C PHE A 196 10.57 -19.48 -15.80
N VAL A 197 11.85 -19.55 -15.43
CA VAL A 197 12.94 -19.56 -16.42
C VAL A 197 12.87 -20.78 -17.36
N ASP A 198 12.45 -21.95 -16.86
CA ASP A 198 12.21 -23.13 -17.73
C ASP A 198 11.17 -22.89 -18.82
N LYS A 199 10.20 -22.01 -18.53
CA LYS A 199 9.14 -21.62 -19.46
C LYS A 199 9.56 -20.46 -20.36
N ALA A 200 10.85 -20.08 -20.35
CA ALA A 200 11.39 -18.88 -21.00
C ALA A 200 10.67 -17.59 -20.57
N GLN A 201 10.20 -17.55 -19.32
CA GLN A 201 9.45 -16.44 -18.75
C GLN A 201 10.27 -15.72 -17.66
N ASP A 202 10.08 -14.41 -17.55
CA ASP A 202 10.70 -13.58 -16.51
C ASP A 202 9.63 -12.69 -15.85
N PRO A 203 8.98 -13.17 -14.78
CA PRO A 203 7.86 -12.46 -14.16
C PRO A 203 8.26 -11.09 -13.61
N LEU A 204 9.49 -10.95 -13.09
CA LEU A 204 9.97 -9.67 -12.57
C LEU A 204 10.25 -8.68 -13.71
N ALA A 205 10.83 -9.12 -14.82
CA ALA A 205 10.97 -8.26 -16.01
C ALA A 205 9.60 -7.78 -16.51
N SER A 206 8.60 -8.66 -16.58
CA SER A 206 7.24 -8.28 -16.97
C SER A 206 6.63 -7.26 -16.02
N TYR A 207 6.71 -7.48 -14.70
CA TYR A 207 6.21 -6.56 -13.68
C TYR A 207 6.89 -5.19 -13.74
N PHE A 208 8.22 -5.13 -13.69
CA PHE A 208 8.95 -3.86 -13.70
C PHE A 208 8.84 -3.14 -15.05
N SER A 209 8.72 -3.87 -16.17
CA SER A 209 8.45 -3.25 -17.48
C SER A 209 7.08 -2.55 -17.47
N PHE A 210 6.06 -3.17 -16.88
CA PHE A 210 4.77 -2.50 -16.68
C PHE A 210 4.91 -1.24 -15.82
N CYS A 211 5.50 -1.35 -14.62
CA CYS A 211 5.67 -0.20 -13.73
C CYS A 211 6.38 0.97 -14.41
N LEU A 212 7.49 0.70 -15.12
CA LEU A 212 8.30 1.73 -15.76
C LEU A 212 7.62 2.32 -16.99
N ARG A 213 6.85 1.55 -17.76
CA ARG A 213 6.00 2.09 -18.83
C ARG A 213 4.95 3.04 -18.27
N THR A 214 4.28 2.66 -17.19
CA THR A 214 3.29 3.51 -16.51
C THR A 214 3.93 4.78 -15.95
N LEU A 215 5.11 4.69 -15.33
CA LEU A 215 5.87 5.85 -14.88
C LEU A 215 6.20 6.80 -16.04
N CYS A 216 6.67 6.28 -17.17
CA CYS A 216 6.98 7.08 -18.35
C CYS A 216 5.75 7.73 -18.99
N ALA A 217 4.59 7.07 -18.93
CA ALA A 217 3.33 7.56 -19.47
C ALA A 217 2.69 8.63 -18.56
N VAL A 218 2.68 8.39 -17.26
CA VAL A 218 2.02 9.24 -16.26
C VAL A 218 2.89 10.45 -15.89
N LYS A 219 4.22 10.28 -15.82
CA LYS A 219 5.19 11.28 -15.33
C LYS A 219 4.75 11.91 -13.99
N PRO A 220 4.61 11.09 -12.93
CA PRO A 220 4.11 11.56 -11.65
C PRO A 220 5.10 12.48 -10.94
N ASP A 221 4.59 13.43 -10.16
CA ASP A 221 5.38 14.22 -9.22
C ASP A 221 5.72 13.40 -7.95
N VAL A 222 4.84 12.46 -7.59
CA VAL A 222 5.00 11.57 -6.43
C VAL A 222 4.65 10.14 -6.81
N VAL A 223 5.54 9.20 -6.49
CA VAL A 223 5.32 7.76 -6.60
C VAL A 223 5.18 7.19 -5.20
N VAL A 224 4.02 6.60 -4.92
CA VAL A 224 3.73 5.86 -3.70
C VAL A 224 3.62 4.39 -4.07
N CYS A 225 4.45 3.52 -3.51
CA CYS A 225 4.44 2.12 -3.95
C CYS A 225 4.62 1.16 -2.79
N ASP A 226 4.30 -0.09 -3.03
CA ASP A 226 4.72 -1.16 -2.13
C ASP A 226 6.25 -1.19 -1.99
N ASN A 227 6.78 -1.52 -0.81
CA ASN A 227 8.22 -1.59 -0.61
C ASN A 227 8.90 -2.66 -1.49
N PHE A 228 8.17 -3.67 -1.95
CA PHE A 228 8.69 -4.60 -2.94
C PHE A 228 9.23 -3.90 -4.20
N CYS A 229 8.61 -2.80 -4.63
CA CYS A 229 9.05 -2.00 -5.78
C CYS A 229 10.44 -1.35 -5.58
N SER A 230 10.93 -1.27 -4.34
CA SER A 230 12.25 -0.76 -3.98
C SER A 230 13.38 -1.76 -4.22
N THR A 231 13.07 -3.07 -4.29
CA THR A 231 14.07 -4.16 -4.21
C THR A 231 15.14 -4.13 -5.29
N THR A 232 14.80 -3.68 -6.50
CA THR A 232 15.75 -3.57 -7.62
C THR A 232 16.43 -2.21 -7.71
N ALA A 233 16.04 -1.25 -6.87
CA ALA A 233 16.38 0.17 -6.96
C ALA A 233 16.00 0.86 -8.29
N LEU A 234 15.37 0.16 -9.25
CA LEU A 234 15.05 0.70 -10.57
C LEU A 234 14.00 1.82 -10.50
N ILE A 235 12.90 1.61 -9.79
CA ILE A 235 11.86 2.63 -9.61
C ILE A 235 12.40 3.85 -8.83
N PRO A 236 13.09 3.68 -7.68
CA PRO A 236 13.77 4.78 -7.01
C PRO A 236 14.73 5.58 -7.91
N ALA A 237 15.54 4.89 -8.73
CA ALA A 237 16.48 5.52 -9.64
C ALA A 237 15.77 6.28 -10.77
N TRP A 238 14.67 5.75 -11.28
CA TRP A 238 13.81 6.45 -12.24
C TRP A 238 13.22 7.72 -11.61
N CYS A 239 12.70 7.64 -10.39
CA CYS A 239 12.12 8.80 -9.69
C CYS A 239 13.16 9.90 -9.52
N HIS A 240 14.36 9.55 -9.04
CA HIS A 240 15.45 10.52 -8.92
C HIS A 240 15.84 11.16 -10.26
N ALA A 241 15.94 10.34 -11.31
CA ALA A 241 16.29 10.81 -12.65
C ALA A 241 15.28 11.80 -13.24
N GLU A 242 13.99 11.61 -12.97
CA GLU A 242 12.90 12.44 -13.47
C GLU A 242 12.44 13.53 -12.48
N GLY A 243 13.09 13.63 -11.31
CA GLY A 243 12.75 14.61 -10.28
C GLY A 243 11.45 14.31 -9.52
N ALA A 244 10.94 13.08 -9.59
CA ALA A 244 9.77 12.63 -8.85
C ALA A 244 10.14 12.25 -7.41
N SER A 245 9.24 12.53 -6.47
CA SER A 245 9.38 12.07 -5.09
C SER A 245 9.01 10.58 -4.99
N PHE A 246 9.82 9.81 -4.28
CA PHE A 246 9.59 8.38 -4.07
C PHE A 246 9.25 8.07 -2.61
N ILE A 247 8.14 7.35 -2.39
CA ILE A 247 7.59 7.02 -1.07
C ILE A 247 7.23 5.52 -1.03
N PRO A 248 8.11 4.64 -0.51
CA PRO A 248 7.77 3.24 -0.29
C PRO A 248 6.83 3.07 0.91
N VAL A 249 5.93 2.09 0.79
CA VAL A 249 4.96 1.69 1.81
C VAL A 249 5.28 0.27 2.27
N GLN A 250 5.51 0.13 3.56
CA GLN A 250 5.80 -1.14 4.22
C GLN A 250 4.48 -1.87 4.52
N SER A 251 3.88 -2.49 3.52
CA SER A 251 2.75 -3.42 3.68
C SER A 251 3.33 -4.75 4.17
N PRO A 252 3.07 -5.27 5.40
CA PRO A 252 1.80 -5.28 6.14
C PRO A 252 1.75 -4.39 7.40
N GLY A 253 2.59 -3.36 7.49
CA GLY A 253 2.69 -2.50 8.69
C GLY A 253 3.58 -3.06 9.79
N ILE A 254 4.36 -4.11 9.49
CA ILE A 254 5.43 -4.65 10.32
C ILE A 254 6.71 -4.42 9.50
N PRO A 255 7.82 -3.96 10.10
CA PRO A 255 9.06 -3.84 9.37
C PRO A 255 9.50 -5.27 9.03
N GLU A 256 9.72 -5.53 7.74
CA GLU A 256 10.48 -6.71 7.36
C GLU A 256 11.88 -6.53 7.96
N ASP A 257 12.28 -7.44 8.85
CA ASP A 257 13.58 -7.34 9.49
C ASP A 257 14.68 -7.67 8.48
N HIS A 258 15.09 -6.65 7.73
CA HIS A 258 16.24 -6.72 6.85
C HIS A 258 17.56 -6.55 7.62
N SER A 259 17.56 -6.37 8.95
CA SER A 259 18.82 -6.24 9.73
C SER A 259 19.68 -7.51 9.65
N HIS A 260 19.05 -8.66 9.37
CA HIS A 260 19.72 -9.91 9.00
C HIS A 260 20.63 -9.80 7.77
N PHE A 261 20.46 -8.78 6.92
CA PHE A 261 21.33 -8.53 5.76
C PHE A 261 22.44 -7.48 6.03
N LYS A 262 22.33 -6.67 7.08
CA LYS A 262 23.23 -5.52 7.31
C LYS A 262 24.21 -5.70 8.47
N GLU A 263 23.91 -6.56 9.45
CA GLU A 263 24.81 -6.77 10.59
C GLU A 263 25.24 -8.23 10.70
N GLY A 264 26.48 -8.51 10.29
CA GLY A 264 27.16 -9.81 10.39
C GLY A 264 27.45 -10.28 11.82
N LYS A 265 26.53 -10.08 12.78
CA LYS A 265 26.66 -10.54 14.17
C LYS A 265 25.67 -11.64 14.57
N GLY A 266 24.71 -11.99 13.72
CA GLY A 266 24.00 -13.27 13.80
C GLY A 266 24.67 -14.30 12.89
N LYS A 267 24.62 -15.60 13.24
CA LYS A 267 24.86 -16.69 12.27
C LYS A 267 23.77 -16.67 11.20
N SER A 268 23.75 -15.66 10.35
CA SER A 268 22.94 -15.65 9.14
C SER A 268 23.64 -16.54 8.12
N SER A 269 22.96 -17.59 7.71
CA SER A 269 23.24 -18.23 6.43
C SER A 269 22.98 -17.18 5.36
N ASP A 270 24.04 -16.79 4.66
CA ASP A 270 23.93 -16.05 3.41
C ASP A 270 22.96 -16.84 2.51
N PRO A 271 21.82 -16.27 2.09
CA PRO A 271 20.80 -17.01 1.33
C PRO A 271 21.34 -17.56 0.01
N SER A 272 22.40 -16.96 -0.55
CA SER A 272 23.10 -17.48 -1.73
C SER A 272 23.83 -18.81 -1.47
N LYS A 273 24.09 -19.12 -0.19
CA LYS A 273 24.67 -20.38 0.30
C LYS A 273 23.62 -21.40 0.72
N GLU A 274 22.35 -21.01 0.87
CA GLU A 274 21.25 -21.92 1.22
C GLU A 274 20.70 -22.69 0.02
N LEU A 275 20.93 -22.20 -1.19
CA LEU A 275 20.42 -22.82 -2.42
C LEU A 275 21.55 -23.49 -3.23
N PRO A 276 21.27 -24.63 -3.88
CA PRO A 276 22.21 -25.22 -4.82
C PRO A 276 22.61 -24.21 -5.92
N PRO A 277 23.90 -24.10 -6.28
CA PRO A 277 24.37 -23.19 -7.33
C PRO A 277 23.61 -23.32 -8.65
N GLU A 278 23.08 -24.51 -8.96
CA GLU A 278 22.28 -24.80 -10.15
C GLU A 278 20.93 -24.07 -10.12
N VAL A 279 20.29 -24.02 -8.95
CA VAL A 279 19.03 -23.28 -8.76
C VAL A 279 19.26 -21.78 -8.88
N MET A 280 20.34 -21.29 -8.26
CA MET A 280 20.77 -19.89 -8.33
C MET A 280 21.11 -19.45 -9.76
N ALA A 281 21.92 -20.26 -10.46
CA ALA A 281 22.29 -20.04 -11.86
C ALA A 281 21.05 -19.93 -12.75
N LYS A 282 20.08 -20.82 -12.54
CA LYS A 282 18.83 -20.80 -13.26
C LYS A 282 17.97 -19.57 -12.94
N ALA A 283 17.79 -19.24 -11.66
CA ALA A 283 16.99 -18.09 -11.23
C ALA A 283 17.58 -16.74 -11.69
N THR A 284 18.91 -16.65 -11.80
CA THR A 284 19.62 -15.43 -12.21
C THR A 284 19.93 -15.39 -13.71
N GLY A 285 19.94 -16.54 -14.38
CA GLY A 285 20.49 -16.69 -15.73
C GLY A 285 22.03 -16.59 -15.79
N LEU A 286 22.72 -16.67 -14.64
CA LEU A 286 24.18 -16.70 -14.57
C LEU A 286 24.73 -18.12 -14.79
N PRO A 287 25.94 -18.29 -15.34
CA PRO A 287 26.61 -19.59 -15.36
C PRO A 287 26.82 -20.15 -13.94
N VAL A 288 26.71 -21.46 -13.77
CA VAL A 288 26.89 -22.14 -12.48
C VAL A 288 28.29 -21.87 -11.91
N GLU A 289 29.30 -21.77 -12.77
CA GLU A 289 30.69 -21.49 -12.41
C GLU A 289 30.84 -20.08 -11.83
N VAL A 290 30.08 -19.11 -12.35
CA VAL A 290 30.05 -17.73 -11.85
C VAL A 290 29.44 -17.72 -10.45
N ILE A 291 28.31 -18.41 -10.24
CA ILE A 291 27.68 -18.53 -8.92
C ILE A 291 28.63 -19.19 -7.92
N LYS A 292 29.25 -20.31 -8.29
CA LYS A 292 30.22 -21.02 -7.43
C LYS A 292 31.38 -20.11 -7.04
N ALA A 293 31.93 -19.37 -8.00
CA ALA A 293 33.02 -18.44 -7.75
C ALA A 293 32.62 -17.28 -6.83
N LEU A 294 31.41 -16.73 -6.99
CA LEU A 294 30.88 -15.70 -6.08
C LEU A 294 30.68 -16.23 -4.66
N ASN A 295 30.15 -17.45 -4.51
CA ASN A 295 29.99 -18.11 -3.20
C ASN A 295 31.33 -18.38 -2.50
N GLU A 296 32.40 -18.56 -3.28
CA GLU A 296 33.79 -18.68 -2.81
C GLU A 296 34.46 -17.33 -2.52
N GLY A 297 33.77 -16.20 -2.76
CA GLY A 297 34.30 -14.86 -2.52
C GLY A 297 35.32 -14.38 -3.57
N LYS A 298 35.32 -14.97 -4.77
CA LYS A 298 36.20 -14.53 -5.86
C LYS A 298 35.76 -13.16 -6.39
N ASP A 299 36.75 -12.39 -6.84
CA ASP A 299 36.55 -11.05 -7.41
C ASP A 299 35.65 -11.12 -8.67
N PRO A 300 34.48 -10.46 -8.67
CA PRO A 300 33.57 -10.43 -9.83
C PRO A 300 34.23 -9.97 -11.13
N SER A 301 35.27 -9.13 -11.06
CA SER A 301 35.99 -8.64 -12.25
C SER A 301 36.80 -9.72 -12.98
N GLN A 302 37.04 -10.85 -12.32
CA GLN A 302 37.84 -11.97 -12.85
C GLN A 302 36.95 -13.13 -13.37
N LEU A 303 35.63 -13.01 -13.26
CA LEU A 303 34.70 -14.05 -13.65
C LEU A 303 34.42 -14.01 -15.16
N PRO A 304 34.08 -15.16 -15.78
CA PRO A 304 33.64 -15.18 -17.17
C PRO A 304 32.49 -14.18 -17.38
N GLN A 305 32.58 -13.36 -18.42
CA GLN A 305 31.48 -12.46 -18.75
C GLN A 305 30.25 -13.29 -19.11
N ALA A 306 29.27 -13.27 -18.22
CA ALA A 306 27.99 -13.88 -18.46
C ALA A 306 27.30 -13.16 -19.63
N ASN A 307 26.67 -13.92 -20.53
CA ASN A 307 25.88 -13.33 -21.61
C ASN A 307 24.67 -12.63 -21.00
N SER A 308 24.75 -11.31 -20.85
CA SER A 308 23.72 -10.47 -20.24
C SER A 308 22.38 -10.54 -20.96
N GLN A 309 22.32 -11.07 -22.18
CA GLN A 309 21.05 -11.30 -22.88
C GLN A 309 20.22 -12.45 -22.30
N ASN A 310 20.87 -13.38 -21.58
CA ASN A 310 20.23 -14.54 -20.97
C ASN A 310 19.93 -14.36 -19.48
N MET A 311 20.37 -13.24 -18.88
CA MET A 311 20.09 -12.94 -17.47
C MET A 311 18.60 -12.69 -17.25
N THR A 312 18.10 -13.15 -16.11
CA THR A 312 16.81 -12.68 -15.59
C THR A 312 16.94 -11.24 -15.11
N LEU A 313 15.83 -10.53 -14.90
CA LEU A 313 15.90 -9.19 -14.31
C LEU A 313 16.61 -9.22 -12.95
N PHE A 314 16.32 -10.25 -12.14
CA PHE A 314 16.95 -10.43 -10.85
C PHE A 314 18.47 -10.59 -10.96
N GLY A 315 18.95 -11.47 -11.85
CA GLY A 315 20.38 -11.64 -12.08
C GLY A 315 21.05 -10.37 -12.63
N LEU A 316 20.34 -9.64 -13.49
CA LEU A 316 20.80 -8.37 -14.04
C LEU A 316 20.97 -7.31 -12.94
N THR A 317 19.98 -7.15 -12.06
CA THR A 317 20.03 -6.17 -10.97
C THR A 317 21.07 -6.52 -9.91
N ALA A 318 21.21 -7.82 -9.59
CA ALA A 318 22.27 -8.29 -8.70
C ALA A 318 23.66 -8.01 -9.28
N THR A 319 23.83 -8.23 -10.59
CA THR A 319 25.09 -7.91 -11.29
C THR A 319 25.37 -6.41 -11.23
N ILE A 320 24.38 -5.55 -11.52
CA ILE A 320 24.53 -4.09 -11.45
C ILE A 320 24.98 -3.62 -10.06
N GLN A 321 24.47 -4.23 -9.00
CA GLN A 321 24.83 -3.89 -7.62
C GLN A 321 26.24 -4.39 -7.22
N ALA A 322 26.75 -5.43 -7.89
CA ALA A 322 28.04 -6.05 -7.57
C ALA A 322 29.22 -5.50 -8.39
N ILE A 323 28.97 -4.84 -9.52
CA ILE A 323 30.03 -4.28 -10.38
C ILE A 323 30.46 -2.87 -9.97
N PRO A 324 31.72 -2.47 -10.22
CA PRO A 324 32.15 -1.09 -9.96
C PRO A 324 31.35 -0.06 -10.77
N PRO A 325 31.08 1.15 -10.21
CA PRO A 325 30.23 2.16 -10.84
C PRO A 325 30.58 2.52 -12.29
N GLU A 326 31.87 2.52 -12.64
CA GLU A 326 32.37 2.83 -13.98
C GLU A 326 31.94 1.80 -15.04
N PHE A 327 31.60 0.57 -14.63
CA PHE A 327 31.14 -0.50 -15.54
C PHE A 327 29.61 -0.58 -15.66
N ILE A 328 28.86 0.13 -14.81
CA ILE A 328 27.39 0.13 -14.85
C ILE A 328 26.85 0.50 -16.25
N GLY A 329 27.54 1.39 -16.96
CA GLY A 329 27.18 1.78 -18.33
C GLY A 329 27.04 0.61 -19.31
N MET A 330 27.80 -0.48 -19.12
CA MET A 330 27.73 -1.70 -19.94
C MET A 330 26.38 -2.42 -19.80
N MET A 331 25.70 -2.25 -18.66
CA MET A 331 24.41 -2.89 -18.38
C MET A 331 23.22 -2.15 -19.00
N THR A 332 23.45 -0.96 -19.60
CA THR A 332 22.41 -0.12 -20.21
C THR A 332 21.64 -0.85 -21.31
N GLY A 333 22.35 -1.43 -22.28
CA GLY A 333 21.72 -2.13 -23.41
C GLY A 333 20.91 -3.35 -22.96
N PRO A 334 21.50 -4.26 -22.16
CA PRO A 334 20.78 -5.40 -21.59
C PRO A 334 19.54 -5.00 -20.79
N LEU A 335 19.64 -4.00 -19.90
CA LEU A 335 18.51 -3.51 -19.09
C LEU A 335 17.41 -2.91 -19.97
N ALA A 336 17.78 -2.04 -20.93
CA ALA A 336 16.84 -1.44 -21.87
C ALA A 336 16.07 -2.50 -22.66
N LYS A 337 16.77 -3.50 -23.19
CA LYS A 337 16.16 -4.62 -23.91
C LYS A 337 15.23 -5.43 -23.00
N LYS A 338 15.68 -5.76 -21.79
CA LYS A 338 14.95 -6.61 -20.84
C LYS A 338 13.65 -5.96 -20.37
N LEU A 339 13.67 -4.67 -20.08
CA LEU A 339 12.53 -3.90 -19.59
C LEU A 339 11.73 -3.20 -20.70
N LYS A 340 12.12 -3.40 -21.97
CA LYS A 340 11.53 -2.77 -23.15
C LYS A 340 11.49 -1.24 -23.04
N LEU A 341 12.59 -0.65 -22.55
CA LEU A 341 12.73 0.79 -22.33
C LEU A 341 13.57 1.46 -23.42
N PRO A 342 13.36 2.75 -23.70
CA PRO A 342 14.31 3.53 -24.46
C PRO A 342 15.69 3.52 -23.78
N ILE A 343 16.75 3.32 -24.56
CA ILE A 343 18.14 3.27 -24.07
C ILE A 343 18.49 4.51 -23.21
N LYS A 344 17.98 5.69 -23.59
CA LYS A 344 18.21 6.94 -22.84
C LYS A 344 17.63 6.87 -21.41
N VAL A 345 16.46 6.27 -21.24
CA VAL A 345 15.80 6.11 -19.94
C VAL A 345 16.60 5.13 -19.08
N ALA A 346 16.94 3.96 -19.63
CA ALA A 346 17.74 2.96 -18.92
C ALA A 346 19.11 3.51 -18.48
N ASN A 347 19.78 4.26 -19.35
CA ASN A 347 21.05 4.93 -19.04
C ASN A 347 20.88 5.96 -17.92
N SER A 348 19.81 6.75 -17.96
CA SER A 348 19.52 7.76 -16.93
C SER A 348 19.29 7.09 -15.56
N MET A 349 18.51 6.02 -15.52
CA MET A 349 18.27 5.25 -14.30
C MET A 349 19.57 4.69 -13.72
N LEU A 350 20.36 4.01 -14.55
CA LEU A 350 21.60 3.39 -14.12
C LEU A 350 22.63 4.40 -13.56
N LYS A 351 22.73 5.58 -14.17
CA LYS A 351 23.59 6.67 -13.66
C LYS A 351 23.14 7.21 -12.30
N ASN A 352 21.84 7.17 -12.03
CA ASN A 352 21.24 7.71 -10.81
C ASN A 352 21.03 6.65 -9.72
N LEU A 353 21.34 5.38 -9.99
CA LEU A 353 21.21 4.29 -9.04
C LEU A 353 21.90 4.58 -7.68
N PRO A 354 23.12 5.15 -7.63
CA PRO A 354 23.79 5.47 -6.36
C PRO A 354 23.11 6.60 -5.57
N ASN A 355 22.33 7.45 -6.25
CA ASN A 355 21.64 8.60 -5.67
C ASN A 355 20.17 8.33 -5.40
N ALA A 356 19.71 7.11 -5.66
CA ALA A 356 18.32 6.73 -5.48
C ALA A 356 17.95 6.77 -3.99
N THR A 357 17.18 7.78 -3.60
CA THR A 357 16.70 7.97 -2.22
C THR A 357 15.18 8.08 -2.18
N TYR A 358 14.59 7.71 -1.06
CA TYR A 358 13.19 7.99 -0.76
C TYR A 358 13.05 9.27 0.08
N LEU A 359 11.94 9.96 -0.13
CA LEU A 359 11.56 11.14 0.65
C LEU A 359 11.21 10.74 2.09
N ALA A 360 10.33 9.76 2.21
CA ALA A 360 9.88 9.17 3.46
C ALA A 360 9.43 7.74 3.21
N GLU A 361 9.40 6.94 4.27
CA GLU A 361 8.92 5.58 4.24
C GLU A 361 7.64 5.48 5.09
N LEU A 362 6.56 4.95 4.51
CA LEU A 362 5.28 4.87 5.20
C LEU A 362 5.09 3.51 5.84
N TYR A 363 4.74 3.54 7.13
CA TYR A 363 4.33 2.38 7.90
C TYR A 363 2.84 2.49 8.19
N PRO A 364 1.98 1.64 7.59
CA PRO A 364 0.54 1.63 7.83
C PRO A 364 0.18 1.02 9.20
N SER A 365 0.91 1.40 10.24
CA SER A 365 0.88 0.85 11.59
C SER A 365 1.34 1.89 12.63
N THR A 366 1.28 1.54 13.91
CA THR A 366 1.81 2.38 14.99
C THR A 366 3.31 2.12 15.18
N ARG A 367 4.04 3.14 15.62
CA ARG A 367 5.45 2.99 16.02
C ARG A 367 5.65 1.91 17.09
N SER A 368 4.67 1.74 17.98
CA SER A 368 4.72 0.72 19.04
C SER A 368 4.68 -0.71 18.51
N VAL A 369 3.97 -0.95 17.39
CA VAL A 369 3.85 -2.29 16.77
C VAL A 369 5.06 -2.61 15.90
N VAL A 370 5.67 -1.59 15.28
CA VAL A 370 6.86 -1.76 14.42
C VAL A 370 8.15 -1.95 15.25
N GLY A 371 8.14 -1.62 16.55
CA GLY A 371 9.31 -1.71 17.42
C GLY A 371 10.26 -0.50 17.29
N GLN A 372 11.11 -0.29 18.31
CA GLN A 372 12.16 0.73 18.24
C GLN A 372 13.32 0.18 17.39
N GLN A 373 13.41 0.62 16.13
CA GLN A 373 14.68 0.56 15.41
C GLN A 373 15.39 1.91 15.52
N GLU A 374 16.67 1.88 15.90
CA GLU A 374 17.53 3.05 15.84
C GLU A 374 17.67 3.51 14.38
N ASN A 375 17.71 4.82 14.15
CA ASN A 375 18.04 5.43 12.84
C ASN A 375 16.94 5.46 11.74
N ARG A 376 15.73 5.92 12.07
CA ARG A 376 14.62 6.10 11.12
C ARG A 376 14.07 7.53 11.05
N GLU A 377 14.92 8.53 10.81
CA GLU A 377 14.51 9.95 10.70
C GLU A 377 13.46 10.21 9.60
N ARG A 378 13.34 9.32 8.61
CA ARG A 378 12.42 9.43 7.47
C ARG A 378 11.22 8.49 7.52
N SER A 379 10.98 7.79 8.62
CA SER A 379 9.84 6.86 8.73
C SER A 379 8.61 7.56 9.31
N LEU A 380 7.49 7.45 8.59
CA LEU A 380 6.20 8.00 8.99
C LEU A 380 5.24 6.86 9.33
N PHE A 381 4.68 6.92 10.53
CA PHE A 381 3.72 5.95 11.03
C PHE A 381 2.31 6.49 10.85
N THR A 382 1.54 5.84 9.99
CA THR A 382 0.18 6.29 9.62
C THR A 382 -0.90 5.48 10.32
N SER A 383 -0.58 4.84 11.46
CA SER A 383 -1.44 4.13 12.43
C SER A 383 -2.93 4.04 12.07
N PRO A 384 -3.47 2.82 12.17
CA PRO A 384 -3.88 2.07 10.99
C PRO A 384 -4.63 2.96 9.98
N LEU A 385 -4.35 2.77 8.68
CA LEU A 385 -5.12 3.36 7.58
C LEU A 385 -6.57 2.82 7.51
N LEU A 386 -7.16 2.40 8.63
CA LEU A 386 -8.59 2.46 8.82
C LEU A 386 -9.02 3.90 8.46
N PRO A 387 -10.11 4.13 7.70
CA PRO A 387 -10.66 5.48 7.58
C PRO A 387 -10.66 6.10 8.97
N LEU A 388 -9.95 7.23 9.13
CA LEU A 388 -9.74 7.84 10.43
C LEU A 388 -11.11 7.99 11.09
N PRO A 389 -11.24 7.59 12.36
CA PRO A 389 -12.43 7.96 13.10
C PRO A 389 -12.57 9.48 13.11
N VAL A 390 -13.80 9.98 13.03
CA VAL A 390 -14.05 11.41 13.17
C VAL A 390 -13.56 11.84 14.57
N PRO A 391 -12.78 12.93 14.70
CA PRO A 391 -12.35 13.41 16.01
C PRO A 391 -13.55 13.82 16.88
N LEU A 392 -13.56 13.39 18.13
CA LEU A 392 -14.47 13.87 19.17
C LEU A 392 -14.07 15.28 19.63
N GLU A 393 -15.00 15.97 20.31
CA GLU A 393 -14.85 17.36 20.78
C GLU A 393 -13.60 17.61 21.67
N ASN A 394 -13.09 16.57 22.34
CA ASN A 394 -11.93 16.63 23.24
C ASN A 394 -10.58 16.30 22.55
N GLY A 395 -10.58 16.02 21.25
CA GLY A 395 -9.38 15.62 20.50
C GLY A 395 -9.10 14.12 20.47
N GLU A 396 -9.96 13.28 21.02
CA GLU A 396 -9.86 11.82 20.91
C GLU A 396 -10.48 11.31 19.60
N LEU A 397 -9.96 10.23 19.03
CA LEU A 397 -10.46 9.62 17.79
C LEU A 397 -11.41 8.46 18.13
N GLN A 398 -12.70 8.50 17.73
CA GLN A 398 -13.63 7.37 17.96
C GLN A 398 -14.47 7.00 16.73
N ARG A 399 -14.53 5.69 16.41
CA ARG A 399 -15.55 5.13 15.50
C ARG A 399 -16.72 4.77 16.40
N ASP A 400 -17.81 5.51 16.32
CA ASP A 400 -18.96 5.23 17.16
C ASP A 400 -19.73 3.98 16.67
N ARG A 401 -20.54 3.44 17.58
CA ARG A 401 -21.39 2.25 17.37
C ARG A 401 -22.38 2.46 16.22
N GLU A 402 -22.81 3.69 15.96
CA GLU A 402 -23.79 4.04 14.94
C GLU A 402 -23.20 4.01 13.52
N THR A 403 -21.97 4.48 13.34
CA THR A 403 -21.26 4.39 12.06
C THR A 403 -21.03 2.93 11.67
N PHE A 404 -20.69 2.09 12.65
CA PHE A 404 -20.53 0.66 12.44
C PHE A 404 -21.86 -0.01 12.10
N LYS A 405 -22.95 0.34 12.79
CA LYS A 405 -24.30 -0.15 12.49
C LYS A 405 -24.74 0.16 11.07
N ALA A 406 -24.61 1.41 10.63
CA ALA A 406 -25.03 1.84 9.30
C ALA A 406 -24.25 1.17 8.17
N THR A 407 -22.97 0.82 8.41
CA THR A 407 -22.16 0.11 7.43
C THR A 407 -22.57 -1.36 7.36
N LEU A 408 -22.64 -2.02 8.53
CA LEU A 408 -22.89 -3.46 8.59
C LEU A 408 -24.33 -3.83 8.24
N SER A 409 -25.32 -2.96 8.49
CA SER A 409 -26.72 -3.18 8.09
C SER A 409 -26.91 -3.34 6.58
N THR A 410 -25.96 -2.85 5.77
CA THR A 410 -25.99 -3.02 4.31
C THR A 410 -25.42 -4.35 3.83
N VAL A 411 -24.78 -5.10 4.74
CA VAL A 411 -24.05 -6.33 4.45
C VAL A 411 -24.69 -7.54 5.14
N ASP A 412 -25.00 -7.41 6.43
CA ASP A 412 -25.51 -8.50 7.27
C ASP A 412 -26.30 -7.95 8.48
N GLU A 413 -27.63 -7.96 8.36
CA GLU A 413 -28.55 -7.44 9.38
C GLU A 413 -28.64 -8.37 10.61
N ASP A 414 -28.52 -9.68 10.41
CA ASP A 414 -28.58 -10.67 11.49
C ASP A 414 -27.33 -10.58 12.38
N LEU A 415 -26.15 -10.46 11.78
CA LEU A 415 -24.90 -10.23 12.52
C LEU A 415 -24.95 -8.93 13.31
N LEU A 416 -25.55 -7.89 12.74
CA LEU A 416 -25.73 -6.61 13.41
C LEU A 416 -26.63 -6.74 14.64
N GLN A 417 -27.77 -7.43 14.48
CA GLN A 417 -28.70 -7.69 15.57
C GLN A 417 -28.05 -8.53 16.66
N TRP A 418 -27.27 -9.55 16.28
CA TRP A 418 -26.52 -10.38 17.23
C TRP A 418 -25.49 -9.56 18.01
N LEU A 419 -24.60 -8.82 17.34
CA LEU A 419 -23.55 -8.01 17.98
C LEU A 419 -24.12 -7.03 19.01
N PHE A 420 -25.29 -6.46 18.71
CA PHE A 420 -25.90 -5.39 19.48
C PHE A 420 -27.18 -5.78 20.23
N SER A 421 -27.43 -7.09 20.37
CA SER A 421 -28.55 -7.61 21.16
C SER A 421 -28.45 -7.15 22.62
N GLU A 422 -29.54 -6.60 23.15
CA GLU A 422 -29.68 -6.22 24.57
C GLU A 422 -30.06 -7.44 25.44
N GLU A 423 -30.52 -8.53 24.83
CA GLU A 423 -30.92 -9.77 25.49
C GLU A 423 -29.72 -10.67 25.80
N GLU A 424 -28.70 -10.66 24.94
CA GLU A 424 -27.48 -11.45 25.13
C GLU A 424 -26.39 -10.62 25.82
N LYS A 425 -26.24 -10.81 27.13
CA LYS A 425 -25.26 -10.08 27.94
C LYS A 425 -23.95 -10.85 28.00
N GLY A 426 -22.91 -10.32 27.36
CA GLY A 426 -21.57 -10.91 27.36
C GLY A 426 -20.60 -10.17 26.44
N PRO A 427 -19.30 -10.04 26.80
CA PRO A 427 -18.31 -9.46 25.90
C PRO A 427 -18.20 -10.29 24.62
N VAL A 428 -18.06 -9.62 23.47
CA VAL A 428 -17.84 -10.30 22.19
C VAL A 428 -16.34 -10.55 22.03
N VAL A 429 -15.98 -11.82 21.88
CA VAL A 429 -14.65 -12.24 21.45
C VAL A 429 -14.68 -12.35 19.93
N TYR A 430 -13.95 -11.46 19.26
CA TYR A 430 -13.73 -11.54 17.82
C TYR A 430 -12.46 -12.34 17.52
N VAL A 431 -12.60 -13.45 16.82
CA VAL A 431 -11.50 -14.31 16.41
C VAL A 431 -11.32 -14.17 14.91
N ALA A 432 -10.16 -13.71 14.46
CA ALA A 432 -9.86 -13.68 13.03
C ALA A 432 -8.39 -13.98 12.80
N PHE A 433 -8.12 -14.93 11.90
CA PHE A 433 -6.76 -15.32 11.52
C PHE A 433 -6.19 -14.49 10.36
N GLY A 434 -7.03 -13.65 9.75
CA GLY A 434 -6.72 -13.03 8.46
C GLY A 434 -6.61 -14.06 7.35
N SER A 435 -6.16 -13.63 6.16
CA SER A 435 -6.02 -14.51 4.99
C SER A 435 -4.72 -15.31 4.95
N ILE A 436 -3.76 -14.96 5.80
CA ILE A 436 -2.41 -15.54 5.77
C ILE A 436 -2.33 -16.78 6.66
N VAL A 437 -2.87 -16.70 7.89
CA VAL A 437 -2.80 -17.80 8.85
C VAL A 437 -3.84 -18.86 8.48
N ARG A 438 -3.39 -20.11 8.30
CA ARG A 438 -4.27 -21.27 8.12
C ARG A 438 -4.12 -22.23 9.29
N PRO A 439 -4.97 -22.11 10.32
CA PRO A 439 -4.92 -23.02 11.45
C PRO A 439 -5.21 -24.45 10.99
N ASN A 440 -4.47 -25.43 11.52
CA ASN A 440 -4.79 -26.83 11.29
C ASN A 440 -6.03 -27.25 12.10
N GLN A 441 -6.61 -28.41 11.76
CA GLN A 441 -7.84 -28.91 12.40
C GLN A 441 -7.69 -29.08 13.92
N ASP A 442 -6.50 -29.44 14.40
CA ASP A 442 -6.25 -29.61 15.83
C ASP A 442 -6.21 -28.28 16.58
N LEU A 443 -5.60 -27.24 16.00
CA LEU A 443 -5.61 -25.89 16.55
C LEU A 443 -7.03 -25.33 16.55
N LEU A 444 -7.78 -25.52 15.46
CA LEU A 444 -9.18 -25.11 15.38
C LEU A 444 -10.02 -25.80 16.46
N ARG A 445 -9.84 -27.11 16.65
CA ARG A 445 -10.53 -27.88 17.68
C ARG A 445 -10.19 -27.40 19.08
N LYS A 446 -8.91 -27.25 19.40
CA LYS A 446 -8.45 -26.74 20.71
C LYS A 446 -8.97 -25.34 20.99
N LEU A 447 -8.99 -24.47 19.97
CA LEU A 447 -9.54 -23.12 20.12
C LEU A 447 -11.06 -23.16 20.32
N ALA A 448 -11.79 -23.97 19.56
CA ALA A 448 -13.22 -24.16 19.75
C ALA A 448 -13.54 -24.70 21.16
N GLU A 449 -12.83 -25.72 21.63
CA GLU A 449 -12.97 -26.26 22.99
C GLU A 449 -12.66 -25.20 24.07
N ALA A 450 -11.64 -24.36 23.86
CA ALA A 450 -11.29 -23.28 24.78
C ALA A 450 -12.36 -22.16 24.81
N LEU A 451 -12.97 -21.85 23.67
CA LEU A 451 -14.01 -20.84 23.54
C LEU A 451 -15.36 -21.34 24.10
N ASP A 452 -15.65 -22.63 23.94
CA ASP A 452 -16.85 -23.32 24.46
C ASP A 452 -16.80 -23.55 25.98
N GLY A 453 -15.62 -23.46 26.60
CA GLY A 453 -15.33 -23.79 28.00
C GLY A 453 -16.04 -22.98 29.10
N GLY A 454 -17.12 -22.25 28.80
CA GLY A 454 -18.08 -21.77 29.80
C GLY A 454 -17.92 -20.33 30.29
N GLY A 455 -17.26 -19.45 29.54
CA GLY A 455 -17.27 -18.01 29.84
C GLY A 455 -18.59 -17.33 29.43
N GLU A 456 -18.96 -16.23 30.09
CA GLU A 456 -20.09 -15.37 29.68
C GLU A 456 -19.80 -14.56 28.40
N TRP A 457 -18.93 -15.04 27.51
CA TRP A 457 -18.57 -14.36 26.28
C TRP A 457 -19.32 -14.93 25.08
N ARG A 458 -19.47 -14.07 24.07
CA ARG A 458 -20.08 -14.39 22.78
C ARG A 458 -18.99 -14.42 21.73
N VAL A 459 -18.99 -15.39 20.83
CA VAL A 459 -17.86 -15.58 19.90
C VAL A 459 -18.29 -15.23 18.49
N LEU A 460 -17.61 -14.26 17.88
CA LEU A 460 -17.64 -14.01 16.44
C LEU A 460 -16.32 -14.50 15.86
N TRP A 461 -16.36 -15.56 15.07
CA TRP A 461 -15.16 -16.15 14.47
C TRP A 461 -15.22 -16.03 12.95
#